data_AF-A0A7V4MTD6-F1
#
_entry.id   AF-A0A7V4MTD6-F1
#
_cell.length_a   1.000
_cell.length_b   1.000
_cell.length_c   1.000
_cell.angle_alpha   90.00
_cell.angle_beta   90.00
_cell.angle_gamma   90.00
#
_symmetry.space_group_name_H-M   'P 1'
#
loop_
_entity.id
_entity.type
_entity.pdbx_description
1 polymer ?
#
loop_
_entity_poly.entity_id
_entity_poly.type
_entity_poly.pdbx_seq_one_letter_code
_entity_poly.pdbx_strand_id
1 'polypeptide(L)'
;NGVSQGGQSLVNQQHLLTKVYFPRLFVPAASLGVALVDLGFSFAVLGGIMAWYHVAPAWGVLWLPVLVLLTAVASLGVALALAALTVSYRDFRFIIPFMMQAWMYLSPVVYPVTMVPRKYQWALAINPMAGIIDAYRSAILGKPWNLTTLGVSTLAALALFGFGLFYFRTTERRFADIA
;
A
#
# COMPACT_ATOMS: atom_id res chain seq x y z
N ASN A 1 -4.66 -5.84 -1.12
CA ASN A 1 -5.99 -5.65 -1.75
C ASN A 1 -6.07 -4.35 -2.54
N GLY A 2 -5.87 -3.18 -1.94
CA GLY A 2 -5.94 -1.90 -2.68
C GLY A 2 -4.97 -1.78 -3.86
N VAL A 3 -3.70 -2.20 -3.70
CA VAL A 3 -2.69 -2.13 -4.78
C VAL A 3 -3.01 -3.04 -5.97
N SER A 4 -3.46 -4.27 -5.71
CA SER A 4 -3.80 -5.23 -6.76
C SER A 4 -5.07 -4.83 -7.52
N GLN A 5 -6.10 -4.36 -6.79
CA GLN A 5 -7.30 -3.82 -7.41
C GLN A 5 -7.01 -2.53 -8.16
N GLY A 6 -6.20 -1.63 -7.61
CA GLY A 6 -5.77 -0.38 -8.27
C GLY A 6 -4.98 -0.63 -9.55
N GLY A 7 -4.04 -1.57 -9.56
CA GLY A 7 -3.30 -1.95 -10.78
C GLY A 7 -4.20 -2.52 -11.89
N GLN A 8 -5.25 -3.28 -11.53
CA GLN A 8 -6.20 -3.86 -12.49
C GLN A 8 -7.39 -2.95 -12.82
N SER A 9 -7.62 -1.88 -12.05
CA SER A 9 -8.79 -1.00 -12.23
C SER A 9 -8.80 -0.27 -13.58
N LEU A 10 -7.64 0.18 -14.08
CA LEU A 10 -7.53 0.81 -15.41
C LEU A 10 -7.90 -0.14 -16.56
N VAL A 11 -7.71 -1.43 -16.34
CA VAL A 11 -8.00 -2.50 -17.30
C VAL A 11 -9.49 -2.85 -17.29
N ASN A 12 -10.06 -3.01 -16.09
CA ASN A 12 -11.44 -3.45 -15.93
C ASN A 12 -12.43 -2.32 -16.30
N GLN A 13 -12.04 -1.05 -16.16
CA GLN A 13 -12.87 0.11 -16.53
C GLN A 13 -12.59 0.66 -17.95
N GLN A 14 -11.85 -0.09 -18.78
CA GLN A 14 -11.46 0.32 -20.13
C GLN A 14 -12.68 0.61 -21.06
N HIS A 15 -13.84 0.00 -20.80
CA HIS A 15 -15.10 0.23 -21.53
C HIS A 15 -15.85 1.52 -21.14
N LEU A 16 -15.67 2.02 -19.91
CA LEU A 16 -16.22 3.31 -19.45
C LEU A 16 -15.32 4.48 -19.88
N LEU A 17 -14.00 4.26 -19.91
CA LEU A 17 -12.99 5.24 -20.30
C LEU A 17 -13.04 5.61 -21.80
N THR A 18 -13.76 4.84 -22.62
CA THR A 18 -13.91 5.12 -24.07
C THR A 18 -15.07 6.06 -24.39
N LYS A 19 -15.99 6.34 -23.43
CA LYS A 19 -17.22 7.10 -23.70
C LYS A 19 -17.28 8.47 -23.03
N VAL A 20 -16.47 8.74 -22.01
CA VAL A 20 -16.45 10.04 -21.32
C VAL A 20 -15.01 10.37 -20.91
N TYR A 21 -14.55 11.60 -21.18
CA TYR A 21 -13.21 12.08 -20.84
C TYR A 21 -13.08 12.18 -19.30
N PHE A 22 -12.67 11.08 -18.66
CA PHE A 22 -12.49 11.02 -17.20
C PHE A 22 -11.00 11.04 -16.82
N PRO A 23 -10.57 11.88 -15.84
CA PRO A 23 -9.18 11.90 -15.39
C PRO A 23 -8.81 10.55 -14.80
N ARG A 24 -7.82 9.88 -15.38
CA ARG A 24 -7.51 8.48 -15.11
C ARG A 24 -6.93 8.23 -13.71
N LEU A 25 -6.59 9.31 -12.99
CA LEU A 25 -6.18 9.33 -11.58
C LEU A 25 -7.28 8.87 -10.61
N PHE A 26 -8.56 9.06 -10.95
CA PHE A 26 -9.68 8.70 -10.07
C PHE A 26 -9.88 7.17 -9.96
N VAL A 27 -9.39 6.41 -10.93
CA VAL A 27 -9.61 4.95 -11.01
C VAL A 27 -8.80 4.20 -9.93
N PRO A 28 -7.47 4.44 -9.76
CA PRO A 28 -6.72 3.92 -8.62
C PRO A 28 -7.20 4.49 -7.27
N ALA A 29 -7.62 5.77 -7.22
CA ALA A 29 -8.10 6.38 -5.99
C ALA A 29 -9.42 5.76 -5.49
N ALA A 30 -10.33 5.39 -6.40
CA ALA A 30 -11.57 4.70 -6.05
C ALA A 30 -11.29 3.32 -5.43
N SER A 31 -10.31 2.57 -5.96
CA SER A 31 -9.89 1.28 -5.39
C SER A 31 -9.30 1.41 -3.97
N LEU A 32 -8.71 2.56 -3.63
CA LEU A 32 -8.28 2.83 -2.27
C LEU A 32 -9.44 3.07 -1.31
N GLY A 33 -10.50 3.73 -1.76
CA GLY A 33 -11.70 3.91 -0.93
C GLY A 33 -12.25 2.57 -0.44
N VAL A 34 -12.34 1.59 -1.34
CA VAL A 34 -12.75 0.21 -1.02
C VAL A 34 -11.78 -0.42 -0.01
N ALA A 35 -10.47 -0.28 -0.24
CA ALA A 35 -9.46 -0.84 0.66
C ALA A 35 -9.46 -0.20 2.06
N LEU A 36 -9.83 1.08 2.18
CA LEU A 36 -9.99 1.75 3.48
C LEU A 36 -11.22 1.25 4.23
N VAL A 37 -12.32 0.95 3.54
CA VAL A 37 -13.51 0.32 4.14
C VAL A 37 -13.17 -1.08 4.65
N ASP A 38 -12.49 -1.90 3.84
CA ASP A 38 -12.02 -3.24 4.24
C ASP A 38 -11.11 -3.18 5.48
N LEU A 39 -10.23 -2.18 5.52
CA LEU A 39 -9.36 -1.94 6.67
C LEU A 39 -10.15 -1.51 7.91
N GLY A 40 -11.21 -0.71 7.75
CA GLY A 40 -12.15 -0.39 8.84
C GLY A 40 -12.81 -1.63 9.43
N PHE A 41 -13.34 -2.52 8.59
CA PHE A 41 -13.88 -3.81 9.04
C PHE A 41 -12.82 -4.67 9.73
N SER A 42 -11.60 -4.71 9.18
CA SER A 42 -10.49 -5.47 9.78
C SER A 42 -10.13 -4.94 11.18
N PHE A 43 -10.13 -3.61 11.37
CA PHE A 43 -9.92 -2.99 12.68
C PHE A 43 -11.07 -3.26 13.65
N ALA A 44 -12.32 -3.25 13.19
CA ALA A 44 -13.48 -3.57 14.03
C ALA A 44 -13.41 -5.01 14.55
N VAL A 45 -13.09 -5.98 13.68
CA VAL A 45 -12.89 -7.38 14.07
C VAL A 45 -11.72 -7.51 15.05
N LEU A 46 -10.59 -6.84 14.78
CA LEU A 46 -9.44 -6.83 15.68
C LEU A 46 -9.80 -6.27 17.06
N GLY A 47 -10.55 -5.16 17.11
CA GLY A 47 -11.04 -4.57 18.36
C GLY A 47 -11.93 -5.53 19.15
N GLY A 48 -12.83 -6.26 18.46
CA GLY A 48 -13.67 -7.29 19.08
C GLY A 48 -12.84 -8.43 19.69
N ILE A 49 -11.81 -8.89 18.99
CA ILE A 49 -10.88 -9.92 19.50
C ILE A 49 -10.08 -9.38 20.69
N MET A 50 -9.57 -8.16 20.63
CA MET A 50 -8.83 -7.55 21.75
C MET A 50 -9.71 -7.42 23.01
N ALA A 51 -10.97 -7.05 22.84
CA ALA A 51 -11.94 -7.01 23.94
C ALA A 51 -12.17 -8.40 24.54
N TRP A 52 -12.29 -9.44 23.72
CA TRP A 52 -12.41 -10.83 24.17
C TRP A 52 -11.19 -11.30 24.97
N TYR A 53 -9.98 -11.00 24.49
CA TYR A 53 -8.72 -11.37 25.15
C TYR A 53 -8.30 -10.42 26.29
N HIS A 54 -9.14 -9.43 26.64
CA HIS A 54 -8.88 -8.44 27.69
C HIS A 54 -7.56 -7.67 27.49
N VAL A 55 -7.14 -7.48 26.23
CA VAL A 55 -5.94 -6.71 25.90
C VAL A 55 -6.33 -5.24 25.77
N ALA A 56 -5.91 -4.42 26.74
CA ALA A 56 -6.13 -2.98 26.69
C ALA A 56 -5.34 -2.37 25.51
N PRO A 57 -5.98 -1.61 24.62
CA PRO A 57 -5.28 -0.90 23.57
C PRO A 57 -4.31 0.12 24.18
N ALA A 58 -3.05 0.11 23.74
CA ALA A 58 -2.08 1.10 24.19
C ALA A 58 -2.43 2.51 23.68
N TRP A 59 -1.85 3.55 24.30
CA TRP A 59 -1.98 4.96 23.85
C TRP A 59 -1.56 5.19 22.38
N GLY A 60 -0.82 4.25 21.80
CA GLY A 60 -0.44 4.25 20.39
C GLY A 60 -1.61 4.19 19.41
N VAL A 61 -2.82 3.80 19.85
CA VAL A 61 -4.04 3.81 19.02
C VAL A 61 -4.34 5.19 18.43
N LEU A 62 -3.98 6.29 19.13
CA LEU A 62 -4.15 7.65 18.60
C LEU A 62 -3.37 7.91 17.31
N TRP A 63 -2.31 7.15 17.04
CA TRP A 63 -1.50 7.28 15.84
C TRP A 63 -2.02 6.45 14.65
N LEU A 64 -3.03 5.61 14.86
CA LEU A 64 -3.63 4.81 13.78
C LEU A 64 -4.06 5.66 12.57
N PRO A 65 -4.71 6.83 12.71
CA PRO A 65 -5.10 7.64 11.56
C PRO A 65 -3.91 8.06 10.68
N VAL A 66 -2.77 8.39 11.32
CA VAL A 66 -1.54 8.77 10.62
C VAL A 66 -0.94 7.57 9.90
N LEU A 67 -0.93 6.40 10.54
CA LEU A 67 -0.45 5.16 9.93
C LEU A 67 -1.34 4.74 8.74
N VAL A 68 -2.65 4.94 8.86
CA VAL A 68 -3.62 4.69 7.77
C VAL A 68 -3.33 5.59 6.59
N LEU A 69 -3.10 6.88 6.83
CA LEU A 69 -2.72 7.83 5.78
C LEU A 69 -1.42 7.42 5.10
N LEU A 70 -0.39 7.02 5.86
CA LEU A 70 0.88 6.54 5.29
C LEU A 70 0.70 5.29 4.43
N THR A 71 -0.10 4.32 4.88
CA THR A 71 -0.45 3.15 4.05
C THR A 71 -1.23 3.53 2.80
N ALA A 72 -2.11 4.53 2.87
CA ALA A 72 -2.85 5.01 1.71
C ALA A 72 -1.91 5.64 0.68
N VAL A 73 -0.98 6.49 1.11
CA VAL A 73 0.02 7.10 0.22
C VAL A 73 0.94 6.04 -0.41
N ALA A 74 1.46 5.11 0.39
CA ALA A 74 2.31 4.02 -0.10
C ALA A 74 1.57 3.15 -1.12
N SER A 75 0.34 2.75 -0.81
CA SER A 75 -0.46 1.91 -1.71
C SER A 75 -0.88 2.63 -2.99
N LEU A 76 -1.22 3.92 -2.93
CA LEU A 76 -1.45 4.76 -4.11
C LEU A 76 -0.22 4.80 -5.02
N GLY A 77 0.97 4.99 -4.44
CA GLY A 77 2.21 5.08 -5.22
C GLY A 77 2.48 3.82 -6.03
N VAL A 78 2.38 2.66 -5.38
CA VAL A 78 2.55 1.36 -6.04
C VAL A 78 1.42 1.11 -7.04
N ALA A 79 0.17 1.43 -6.70
CA ALA A 79 -0.98 1.24 -7.59
C ALA A 79 -0.86 2.07 -8.87
N LEU A 80 -0.41 3.33 -8.77
CA LEU A 80 -0.17 4.21 -9.91
C LEU A 80 0.97 3.70 -10.81
N ALA A 81 2.07 3.24 -10.20
CA ALA A 81 3.19 2.67 -10.94
C ALA A 81 2.78 1.39 -11.70
N LEU A 82 2.07 0.48 -11.03
CA LEU A 82 1.58 -0.77 -11.63
C LEU A 82 0.52 -0.50 -12.69
N ALA A 83 -0.38 0.46 -12.47
CA ALA A 83 -1.36 0.86 -13.46
C ALA A 83 -0.66 1.33 -14.74
N ALA A 84 0.29 2.26 -14.65
CA ALA A 84 1.04 2.76 -15.80
C ALA A 84 1.79 1.65 -16.55
N LEU A 85 2.41 0.70 -15.82
CA LEU A 85 3.03 -0.49 -16.40
C LEU A 85 2.02 -1.35 -17.16
N THR A 86 0.85 -1.58 -16.58
CA THR A 86 -0.20 -2.44 -17.15
C THR A 86 -0.81 -1.85 -18.43
N VAL A 87 -0.89 -0.52 -18.53
CA VAL A 87 -1.35 0.11 -19.77
C VAL A 87 -0.30 0.00 -20.87
N SER A 88 0.99 0.13 -20.52
CA SER A 88 2.10 0.01 -21.47
C SER A 88 2.34 -1.44 -21.91
N TYR A 89 2.12 -2.40 -21.01
CA TYR A 89 2.36 -3.83 -21.20
C TYR A 89 1.20 -4.64 -20.62
N ARG A 90 0.33 -5.17 -21.50
CA ARG A 90 -0.88 -5.91 -21.09
C ARG A 90 -0.59 -7.21 -20.32
N ASP A 91 0.60 -7.79 -20.48
CA ASP A 91 1.00 -9.05 -19.84
C ASP A 91 1.21 -8.92 -18.32
N PHE A 92 1.47 -7.70 -17.82
CA PHE A 92 1.63 -7.46 -16.39
C PHE A 92 0.35 -7.71 -15.58
N ARG A 93 -0.83 -7.78 -16.23
CA ARG A 93 -2.10 -8.13 -15.59
C ARG A 93 -2.03 -9.46 -14.83
N PHE A 94 -1.31 -10.44 -15.37
CA PHE A 94 -1.15 -11.78 -14.79
C PHE A 94 0.00 -11.88 -13.81
N ILE A 95 1.01 -11.02 -13.95
CA ILE A 95 2.22 -11.00 -13.10
C ILE A 95 1.96 -10.25 -11.79
N ILE A 96 1.10 -9.22 -11.80
CA ILE A 96 0.79 -8.40 -10.62
C ILE A 96 0.39 -9.23 -9.38
N PRO A 97 -0.57 -10.18 -9.46
CA PRO A 97 -0.96 -10.97 -8.30
C PRO A 97 0.21 -11.74 -7.69
N PHE A 98 1.06 -12.35 -8.54
CA PHE A 98 2.23 -13.09 -8.12
C PHE A 98 3.27 -12.19 -7.46
N MET A 99 3.56 -11.02 -8.05
CA MET A 99 4.48 -10.04 -7.46
C MET A 99 3.97 -9.52 -6.11
N MET A 100 2.67 -9.25 -5.98
CA MET A 100 2.08 -8.81 -4.72
C MET A 100 2.17 -9.89 -3.65
N GLN A 101 2.00 -11.16 -4.02
CA GLN A 101 2.13 -12.28 -3.09
C GLN A 101 3.58 -12.48 -2.64
N ALA A 102 4.56 -12.38 -3.55
CA ALA A 102 5.98 -12.36 -3.20
C ALA A 102 6.31 -11.17 -2.27
N TRP A 103 5.79 -9.97 -2.58
CA TRP A 103 5.98 -8.77 -1.76
C TRP A 103 5.43 -8.95 -0.34
N MET A 104 4.29 -9.62 -0.19
CA MET A 104 3.69 -9.92 1.10
C MET A 104 4.64 -10.77 1.97
N TYR A 105 5.29 -11.78 1.40
CA TYR A 105 6.27 -12.61 2.13
C TYR A 105 7.57 -11.86 2.44
N LEU A 106 8.01 -10.95 1.56
CA LEU A 106 9.15 -10.08 1.83
C LEU A 106 8.85 -9.01 2.89
N SER A 107 7.58 -8.63 3.07
CA SER A 107 7.19 -7.72 4.13
C SER A 107 7.03 -8.47 5.47
N PRO A 108 7.37 -7.83 6.62
CA PRO A 108 7.27 -8.45 7.94
C PRO A 108 5.81 -8.51 8.44
N VAL A 109 4.88 -8.92 7.57
CA VAL A 109 3.46 -9.16 7.91
C VAL A 109 3.32 -10.44 8.71
N VAL A 110 4.04 -11.50 8.31
CA VAL A 110 3.91 -12.84 8.91
C VAL A 110 4.87 -13.04 10.09
N TYR A 111 6.01 -12.33 10.12
CA TYR A 111 7.03 -12.45 11.17
C TYR A 111 7.40 -11.11 11.80
N PRO A 112 7.82 -11.09 13.08
CA PRO A 112 8.39 -9.90 13.70
C PRO A 112 9.80 -9.62 13.16
N VAL A 113 10.15 -8.34 13.05
CA VAL A 113 11.48 -7.89 12.57
C VAL A 113 12.62 -8.42 13.46
N THR A 114 12.30 -8.73 14.72
CA THR A 114 13.24 -9.32 15.70
C THR A 114 13.67 -10.74 15.37
N MET A 115 12.94 -11.47 14.52
CA MET A 115 13.28 -12.83 14.10
C MET A 115 14.35 -12.84 12.99
N VAL A 116 14.59 -11.69 12.34
CA VAL A 116 15.52 -11.58 11.21
C VAL A 116 16.93 -11.20 11.71
N PRO A 117 17.99 -11.89 11.25
CA PRO A 117 19.36 -11.56 11.61
C PRO A 117 19.69 -10.08 11.34
N ARG A 118 20.42 -9.42 12.24
CA ARG A 118 20.80 -7.99 12.13
C ARG A 118 21.40 -7.61 10.76
N LYS A 119 22.12 -8.54 10.12
CA LYS A 119 22.72 -8.38 8.79
C LYS A 119 21.71 -8.15 7.67
N TYR A 120 20.43 -8.53 7.81
CA TYR A 120 19.39 -8.37 6.78
C TYR A 120 18.30 -7.37 7.17
N GLN A 121 18.38 -6.76 8.36
CA GLN A 121 17.39 -5.79 8.83
C GLN A 121 17.38 -4.51 7.99
N TRP A 122 18.50 -4.13 7.35
CA TRP A 122 18.56 -2.99 6.43
C TRP A 122 17.73 -3.23 5.16
N ALA A 123 17.73 -4.45 4.62
CA ALA A 123 16.93 -4.79 3.44
C ALA A 123 15.42 -4.73 3.74
N LEU A 124 15.03 -5.11 4.95
CA LEU A 124 13.66 -4.91 5.45
C LEU A 124 13.33 -3.43 5.66
N ALA A 125 14.27 -2.63 6.16
CA ALA A 125 14.04 -1.20 6.39
C ALA A 125 13.78 -0.42 5.08
N ILE A 126 14.38 -0.85 3.96
CA ILE A 126 14.14 -0.26 2.63
C ILE A 126 12.70 -0.49 2.16
N ASN A 127 12.03 -1.55 2.62
CA ASN A 127 10.67 -1.84 2.22
C ASN A 127 9.71 -0.79 2.82
N PRO A 128 8.97 -0.03 1.99
CA PRO A 128 8.09 1.04 2.46
C PRO A 128 6.96 0.54 3.36
N MET A 129 6.60 -0.74 3.28
CA MET A 129 5.55 -1.33 4.13
C MET A 129 6.10 -1.87 5.46
N ALA A 130 7.39 -2.19 5.55
CA ALA A 130 7.94 -2.87 6.72
C ALA A 130 7.89 -2.02 7.99
N GLY A 131 8.36 -0.77 7.93
CA GLY A 131 8.30 0.16 9.06
C GLY A 131 6.86 0.55 9.43
N ILE A 132 5.95 0.62 8.45
CA ILE A 132 4.54 0.94 8.71
C ILE A 132 3.84 -0.21 9.45
N ILE A 133 4.08 -1.47 9.05
CA ILE A 133 3.53 -2.66 9.72
C ILE A 133 4.06 -2.77 11.15
N ASP A 134 5.35 -2.49 11.36
CA ASP A 134 5.95 -2.53 12.69
C ASP A 134 5.41 -1.40 13.60
N ALA A 135 5.11 -0.24 13.02
CA ALA A 135 4.45 0.85 13.72
C ALA A 135 2.99 0.51 14.09
N TYR A 136 2.23 -0.19 13.24
CA TYR A 136 0.90 -0.69 13.62
C TYR A 136 0.97 -1.66 14.81
N ARG A 137 1.93 -2.59 14.79
CA ARG A 137 2.14 -3.52 15.91
C ARG A 137 2.53 -2.77 17.19
N SER A 138 3.43 -1.80 17.08
CA SER A 138 3.89 -1.00 18.22
C SER A 138 2.77 -0.12 18.79
N ALA A 139 1.91 0.42 17.92
CA ALA A 139 0.75 1.21 18.30
C ALA A 139 -0.31 0.40 19.06
N ILE A 140 -0.54 -0.85 18.65
CA ILE A 140 -1.58 -1.72 19.23
C ILE A 140 -1.08 -2.47 20.47
N LEU A 141 0.13 -3.03 20.42
CA LEU A 141 0.73 -3.82 21.52
C LEU A 141 1.54 -2.99 22.52
N GLY A 142 1.71 -1.68 22.31
CA GLY A 142 2.47 -0.81 23.21
C GLY A 142 3.97 -1.07 23.23
N LYS A 143 4.54 -1.64 22.15
CA LYS A 143 6.00 -1.87 22.02
C LYS A 143 6.75 -0.56 21.71
N PRO A 144 8.05 -0.46 22.07
CA PRO A 144 8.85 0.71 21.74
C PRO A 144 8.92 0.92 20.23
N TRP A 145 8.69 2.16 19.81
CA TRP A 145 8.65 2.53 18.42
C TRP A 145 10.06 2.51 17.84
N ASN A 146 10.23 1.89 16.67
CA ASN A 146 11.48 1.94 15.94
C ASN A 146 11.43 3.11 14.94
N LEU A 147 11.81 4.31 15.39
CA LEU A 147 11.70 5.53 14.59
C LEU A 147 12.59 5.50 13.33
N THR A 148 13.70 4.77 13.34
CA THR A 148 14.61 4.70 12.20
C THR A 148 13.99 3.89 11.06
N THR A 149 13.41 2.71 11.35
CA THR A 149 12.72 1.92 10.33
C THR A 149 11.45 2.63 9.84
N LEU A 150 10.70 3.28 10.72
CA LEU A 150 9.54 4.08 10.34
C LEU A 150 9.91 5.26 9.42
N GLY A 151 10.97 5.99 9.74
CA GLY A 151 11.44 7.12 8.94
C GLY A 151 11.93 6.70 7.55
N VAL A 152 12.74 5.63 7.47
CA VAL A 152 13.23 5.10 6.19
C VAL A 152 12.07 4.57 5.34
N SER A 153 11.12 3.82 5.93
CA SER A 153 9.95 3.33 5.20
C SER A 153 9.02 4.46 4.75
N THR A 154 8.88 5.53 5.53
CA THR A 154 8.09 6.72 5.16
C THR A 154 8.71 7.45 3.98
N LEU A 155 10.04 7.67 4.01
CA LEU A 155 10.76 8.27 2.89
C LEU A 155 10.67 7.41 1.63
N ALA A 156 10.83 6.09 1.77
CA ALA A 156 10.66 5.16 0.66
C ALA A 156 9.24 5.21 0.09
N ALA A 157 8.21 5.26 0.93
CA ALA A 157 6.81 5.37 0.51
C ALA A 157 6.54 6.69 -0.26
N LEU A 158 7.06 7.81 0.24
CA LEU A 158 6.94 9.11 -0.43
C LEU A 158 7.69 9.16 -1.76
N ALA A 159 8.91 8.61 -1.81
CA ALA A 159 9.68 8.50 -3.05
C ALA A 159 8.96 7.65 -4.09
N LEU A 160 8.38 6.52 -3.66
CA LEU A 160 7.64 5.60 -4.53
C LEU A 160 6.32 6.23 -5.01
N PHE A 161 5.64 6.98 -4.15
CA PHE A 161 4.48 7.79 -4.54
C PHE A 161 4.84 8.86 -5.56
N GLY A 162 5.90 9.63 -5.33
CA GLY A 162 6.39 10.65 -6.27
C GLY A 162 6.79 10.04 -7.62
N PHE A 163 7.50 8.92 -7.61
CA PHE A 163 7.87 8.18 -8.82
C PHE A 163 6.64 7.65 -9.56
N GLY A 164 5.70 7.03 -8.86
CA GLY A 164 4.45 6.53 -9.43
C GLY A 164 3.61 7.64 -10.09
N LEU A 165 3.52 8.80 -9.45
CA LEU A 165 2.85 10.00 -10.00
C LEU A 165 3.54 10.52 -11.25
N PHE A 166 4.86 10.65 -11.22
CA PHE A 166 5.65 11.13 -12.36
C PHE A 166 5.53 10.19 -13.57
N TYR A 167 5.68 8.88 -13.32
CA TYR A 167 5.60 7.85 -14.35
C TYR A 167 4.19 7.72 -14.94
N PHE A 168 3.16 7.83 -14.11
CA PHE A 168 1.77 7.84 -14.56
C PHE A 168 1.47 9.06 -15.45
N ARG A 169 1.88 10.27 -15.03
CA ARG A 169 1.69 11.50 -15.83
C ARG A 169 2.39 11.45 -17.19
N THR A 170 3.59 10.87 -17.24
CA THR A 170 4.34 10.72 -18.50
C THR A 170 3.64 9.75 -19.45
N THR A 171 3.11 8.66 -18.88
CA THR A 171 2.39 7.63 -19.63
C THR A 171 1.03 8.15 -20.13
N GLU A 172 0.30 8.92 -19.30
CA GLU A 172 -0.97 9.55 -19.68
C GLU A 172 -0.84 10.45 -20.92
N ARG A 173 0.24 11.22 -21.04
CA ARG A 173 0.53 12.04 -22.23
C ARG A 173 0.68 11.21 -23.50
N ARG A 174 1.38 10.07 -23.44
CA ARG A 174 1.54 9.16 -24.60
C ARG A 174 0.24 8.47 -25.01
N PHE A 175 -0.69 8.26 -24.07
CA PHE A 175 -1.99 7.66 -24.39
C PHE A 175 -2.99 8.61 -25.03
N ALA A 176 -2.84 9.93 -24.83
CA ALA A 176 -3.68 10.93 -25.48
C ALA A 176 -3.38 11.05 -26.99
N ASP A 177 -2.15 10.70 -27.43
CA ASP A 177 -1.73 10.80 -28.84
C ASP A 177 -2.06 9.56 -29.68
N ILE A 178 -2.41 8.43 -29.06
CA ILE A 178 -2.67 7.14 -29.75
C ILE A 178 -4.17 6.82 -29.83
N ALA A 179 -5.02 7.55 -29.10
CA ALA A 179 -6.46 7.32 -29.02
C ALA A 179 -7.24 8.17 -30.02
#